data_AF-A0A496R722-F1
#
_entry.id   AF-A0A496R722-F1
#
_cell.length_a   1.000
_cell.length_b   1.000
_cell.length_c   1.000
_cell.angle_alpha   90.00
_cell.angle_beta   90.00
_cell.angle_gamma   90.00
#
_symmetry.space_group_name_H-M   'P 1'
#
loop_
_entity.id
_entity.type
_entity.pdbx_description
1 polymer ?
#
loop_
_entity_poly.entity_id
_entity_poly.type
_entity_poly.pdbx_seq_one_letter_code
_entity_poly.pdbx_strand_id
1 'polypeptide(L)'
;MKYLISALFFLSLTGLFSESLTVVNRTGSVIELIQAAPAGEDKWGDDLIPGQVVLDGESVSLDLTGSAPWAFRMIDSDSVVYVLYEVLPAISGKLTVGPENQARLSAYAGAERNISITNRTGSAVSSFRISAVSDNSWGPDVLDGRYIRSGETADININAAPGTLSFDIQFTLISGNQVIPYEKSDVILTDGASLVLNLHSED
;
A
#
# COMPACT_ATOMS: atom_id res chain seq x y z
N MET A 1 22.53 42.00 -32.78
CA MET A 1 21.47 40.98 -32.73
C MET A 1 21.34 40.54 -31.27
N LYS A 2 20.29 40.97 -30.57
CA LYS A 2 20.06 40.68 -29.14
C LYS A 2 19.31 39.35 -29.05
N TYR A 3 19.87 38.34 -28.42
CA TYR A 3 19.14 37.12 -28.04
C TYR A 3 18.55 37.32 -26.65
N LEU A 4 17.22 37.39 -26.58
CA LEU A 4 16.45 37.42 -25.34
C LEU A 4 16.24 35.96 -24.93
N ILE A 5 16.89 35.51 -23.86
CA ILE A 5 16.61 34.20 -23.26
C ILE A 5 15.37 34.38 -22.39
N SER A 6 14.24 33.85 -22.86
CA SER A 6 13.01 33.77 -22.06
C SER A 6 13.16 32.59 -21.09
N ALA A 7 13.37 32.88 -19.81
CA ALA A 7 13.34 31.87 -18.76
C ALA A 7 11.88 31.59 -18.41
N LEU A 8 11.38 30.41 -18.77
CA LEU A 8 10.06 29.93 -18.36
C LEU A 8 10.17 29.42 -16.91
N PHE A 9 9.71 30.22 -15.96
CA PHE A 9 9.62 29.83 -14.56
C PHE A 9 8.38 28.94 -14.38
N PHE A 10 8.57 27.63 -14.27
CA PHE A 10 7.51 26.74 -13.79
C PHE A 10 7.39 26.92 -12.28
N LEU A 11 6.39 27.71 -11.85
CA LEU A 11 5.98 27.76 -10.46
C LEU A 11 5.15 26.49 -10.19
N SER A 12 5.74 25.46 -9.61
CA SER A 12 4.99 24.31 -9.12
C SER A 12 4.19 24.74 -7.89
N LEU A 13 2.92 25.07 -8.11
CA LEU A 13 1.98 25.34 -7.03
C LEU A 13 1.58 23.99 -6.41
N THR A 14 2.36 23.49 -5.46
CA THR A 14 1.93 22.36 -4.62
C THR A 14 0.92 22.91 -3.62
N GLY A 15 -0.33 23.05 -4.06
CA GLY A 15 -1.44 23.29 -3.14
C GLY A 15 -1.55 22.11 -2.20
N LEU A 16 -1.34 22.34 -0.90
CA LEU A 16 -1.72 21.39 0.14
C LEU A 16 -3.25 21.32 0.12
N PHE A 17 -3.80 20.27 -0.50
CA PHE A 17 -5.20 19.95 -0.36
C PHE A 17 -5.40 19.40 1.06
N SER A 18 -6.14 20.14 1.88
CA SER A 18 -6.66 19.64 3.16
C SER A 18 -8.07 19.13 2.91
N GLU A 19 -8.29 17.84 3.17
CA GLU A 19 -9.61 17.22 3.09
C GLU A 19 -10.07 16.86 4.50
N SER A 20 -11.36 17.08 4.80
CA SER A 20 -11.94 16.62 6.06
C SER A 20 -12.68 15.30 5.87
N LEU A 21 -12.57 14.40 6.85
CA LEU A 21 -13.28 13.14 6.89
C LEU A 21 -13.89 12.93 8.28
N THR A 22 -15.20 12.66 8.36
CA THR A 22 -15.82 12.28 9.63
C THR A 22 -15.73 10.77 9.84
N VAL A 23 -15.01 10.31 10.86
CA VAL A 23 -15.00 8.90 11.28
C VAL A 23 -16.06 8.67 12.34
N VAL A 24 -16.90 7.65 12.18
CA VAL A 24 -17.93 7.25 13.15
C VAL A 24 -17.59 5.88 13.69
N ASN A 25 -17.46 5.79 15.02
CA ASN A 25 -17.21 4.54 15.71
C ASN A 25 -18.53 3.76 15.88
N ARG A 26 -18.55 2.52 15.42
CA ARG A 26 -19.63 1.54 15.59
C ARG A 26 -19.08 0.18 16.01
N THR A 27 -17.85 0.12 16.51
CA THR A 27 -17.15 -1.13 16.79
C THR A 27 -17.69 -1.87 18.02
N GLY A 28 -18.43 -1.18 18.89
CA GLY A 28 -18.82 -1.68 20.21
C GLY A 28 -17.78 -1.44 21.31
N SER A 29 -16.60 -0.90 20.97
CA SER A 29 -15.49 -0.59 21.90
C SER A 29 -14.96 0.83 21.67
N VAL A 30 -14.13 1.35 22.58
CA VAL A 30 -13.58 2.72 22.50
C VAL A 30 -12.40 2.75 21.53
N ILE A 31 -12.40 3.60 20.50
CA ILE A 31 -11.22 3.78 19.64
C ILE A 31 -10.22 4.70 20.33
N GLU A 32 -8.97 4.25 20.47
CA GLU A 32 -7.88 4.97 21.16
C GLU A 32 -6.79 5.47 20.21
N LEU A 33 -6.72 4.95 18.98
CA LEU A 33 -5.75 5.36 17.98
C LEU A 33 -6.41 5.42 16.61
N ILE A 34 -6.14 6.48 15.84
CA ILE A 34 -6.45 6.54 14.41
C ILE A 34 -5.22 7.00 13.66
N GLN A 35 -4.75 6.21 12.70
CA GLN A 35 -3.67 6.58 11.78
C GLN A 35 -4.18 6.51 10.34
N ALA A 36 -3.54 7.28 9.47
CA ALA A 36 -3.80 7.23 8.04
C ALA A 36 -2.50 7.24 7.23
N ALA A 37 -2.57 6.69 6.02
CA ALA A 37 -1.51 6.75 5.02
C ALA A 37 -2.14 7.12 3.68
N PRO A 38 -1.69 8.19 3.00
CA PRO A 38 -2.15 8.49 1.65
C PRO A 38 -1.61 7.45 0.66
N ALA A 39 -2.22 7.40 -0.52
CA ALA A 39 -1.79 6.48 -1.58
C ALA A 39 -0.33 6.75 -1.96
N GLY A 40 0.48 5.69 -1.95
CA GLY A 40 1.91 5.76 -2.27
C GLY A 40 2.83 5.90 -1.04
N GLU A 41 2.29 6.06 0.17
CA GLU A 41 3.08 6.01 1.41
C GLU A 41 3.19 4.58 1.96
N ASP A 42 4.35 4.26 2.51
CA ASP A 42 4.74 2.93 2.98
C ASP A 42 4.58 2.73 4.50
N LYS A 43 4.24 3.81 5.21
CA LYS A 43 4.14 3.88 6.68
C LYS A 43 2.82 4.50 7.10
N TRP A 44 2.28 4.00 8.21
CA TRP A 44 1.23 4.70 8.93
C TRP A 44 1.76 6.04 9.46
N GLY A 45 0.99 7.11 9.29
CA GLY A 45 1.31 8.41 9.86
C GLY A 45 1.14 8.46 11.37
N ASP A 46 1.28 9.67 11.92
CA ASP A 46 1.04 9.93 13.33
C ASP A 46 -0.43 9.66 13.73
N ASP A 47 -0.65 9.57 15.04
CA ASP A 47 -2.01 9.53 15.59
C ASP A 47 -2.76 10.82 15.23
N LEU A 48 -3.93 10.65 14.63
CA LEU A 48 -4.82 11.73 14.21
C LEU A 48 -5.74 12.20 15.35
N ILE A 49 -5.78 11.48 16.47
CA ILE A 49 -6.58 11.82 17.66
C ILE A 49 -5.73 11.84 18.95
N PRO A 50 -4.57 12.52 18.98
CA PRO A 50 -3.63 12.41 20.09
C PRO A 50 -4.25 12.85 21.42
N GLY A 51 -4.24 11.93 22.40
CA GLY A 51 -4.81 12.16 23.73
C GLY A 51 -6.34 12.22 23.78
N GLN A 52 -7.00 11.81 22.69
CA GLN A 52 -8.45 11.72 22.58
C GLN A 52 -8.85 10.25 22.34
N VAL A 53 -10.12 9.97 22.55
CA VAL A 53 -10.73 8.67 22.25
C VAL A 53 -12.07 8.91 21.56
N VAL A 54 -12.56 7.92 20.83
CA VAL A 54 -13.89 7.96 20.21
C VAL A 54 -14.74 6.83 20.80
N LEU A 55 -15.75 7.16 21.60
CA LEU A 55 -16.62 6.14 22.19
C LEU A 55 -17.51 5.46 21.12
N ASP A 56 -18.05 4.29 21.42
CA ASP A 56 -19.01 3.64 20.53
C ASP A 56 -20.22 4.55 20.26
N GLY A 57 -20.57 4.71 18.98
CA GLY A 57 -21.62 5.61 18.51
C GLY A 57 -21.18 7.06 18.30
N GLU A 58 -20.02 7.48 18.79
CA GLU A 58 -19.47 8.82 18.58
C GLU A 58 -18.75 8.96 17.24
N SER A 59 -18.35 10.20 16.93
CA SER A 59 -17.64 10.54 15.71
C SER A 59 -16.59 11.61 15.92
N VAL A 60 -15.53 11.58 15.12
CA VAL A 60 -14.47 12.58 15.09
C VAL A 60 -14.25 13.08 13.66
N SER A 61 -13.96 14.37 13.50
CA SER A 61 -13.55 14.94 12.21
C SER A 61 -12.03 14.93 12.13
N LEU A 62 -11.50 14.38 11.05
CA LEU A 62 -10.07 14.30 10.78
C LEU A 62 -9.72 15.27 9.67
N ASP A 63 -8.65 16.03 9.85
CA ASP A 63 -8.05 16.85 8.80
C ASP A 63 -6.89 16.09 8.17
N LEU A 64 -7.02 15.78 6.88
CA LEU A 64 -6.07 14.95 6.15
C LEU A 64 -5.23 15.84 5.23
N THR A 65 -3.91 15.69 5.32
CA THR A 65 -2.95 16.41 4.48
C THR A 65 -2.23 15.43 3.59
N GLY A 66 -2.51 15.46 2.29
CA GLY A 66 -1.93 14.51 1.33
C GLY A 66 -2.83 14.29 0.12
N SER A 67 -2.48 13.33 -0.72
CA SER A 67 -3.29 12.95 -1.88
C SER A 67 -4.09 11.69 -1.58
N ALA A 68 -5.40 11.76 -1.79
CA ALA A 68 -6.26 10.58 -1.77
C ALA A 68 -5.92 9.62 -2.94
N PRO A 69 -6.32 8.34 -2.87
CA PRO A 69 -7.05 7.70 -1.78
C PRO A 69 -6.22 7.49 -0.51
N TRP A 70 -6.90 7.21 0.60
CA TRP A 70 -6.29 6.99 1.92
C TRP A 70 -6.52 5.56 2.40
N ALA A 71 -5.52 5.02 3.10
CA ALA A 71 -5.69 3.88 3.99
C ALA A 71 -5.81 4.39 5.44
N PHE A 72 -6.67 3.75 6.23
CA PHE A 72 -6.86 4.05 7.65
C PHE A 72 -6.59 2.81 8.50
N ARG A 73 -5.98 3.03 9.66
CA ARG A 73 -5.81 2.04 10.71
C ARG A 73 -6.37 2.61 12.02
N MET A 74 -7.25 1.88 12.68
CA MET A 74 -7.72 2.22 14.04
C MET A 74 -7.42 1.08 15.01
N ILE A 75 -7.20 1.43 16.28
CA ILE A 75 -7.08 0.47 17.39
C ILE A 75 -8.07 0.85 18.48
N ASP A 76 -8.82 -0.11 18.98
CA ASP A 76 -9.70 0.09 20.14
C ASP A 76 -9.06 -0.28 21.49
N SER A 77 -9.79 -0.01 22.58
CA SER A 77 -9.39 -0.26 23.96
C SER A 77 -9.16 -1.74 24.27
N ASP A 78 -9.71 -2.64 23.45
CA ASP A 78 -9.49 -4.09 23.53
C ASP A 78 -8.31 -4.54 22.65
N SER A 79 -7.53 -3.59 22.11
CA SER A 79 -6.43 -3.80 21.17
C SER A 79 -6.85 -4.45 19.84
N VAL A 80 -8.13 -4.37 19.48
CA VAL A 80 -8.61 -4.81 18.18
C VAL A 80 -8.26 -3.77 17.13
N VAL A 81 -7.79 -4.23 15.98
CA VAL A 81 -7.39 -3.38 14.86
C VAL A 81 -8.49 -3.35 13.80
N TYR A 82 -8.70 -2.18 13.20
CA TYR A 82 -9.62 -1.92 12.09
C TYR A 82 -8.82 -1.32 10.94
N VAL A 83 -9.02 -1.79 9.71
CA VAL A 83 -8.30 -1.27 8.53
C VAL A 83 -9.26 -1.07 7.37
N LEU A 84 -9.17 0.10 6.74
CA LEU A 84 -9.96 0.47 5.58
C LEU A 84 -9.04 1.03 4.50
N TYR A 85 -9.23 0.60 3.24
CA TYR A 85 -8.42 1.02 2.10
C TYR A 85 -9.24 1.84 1.11
N GLU A 86 -8.52 2.51 0.20
CA GLU A 86 -9.11 3.26 -0.92
C GLU A 86 -10.17 4.29 -0.52
N VAL A 87 -10.05 4.86 0.68
CA VAL A 87 -10.99 5.86 1.19
C VAL A 87 -10.77 7.17 0.43
N LEU A 88 -11.83 7.67 -0.19
CA LEU A 88 -11.86 8.95 -0.90
C LEU A 88 -12.70 9.95 -0.08
N PRO A 89 -12.08 10.81 0.76
CA PRO A 89 -12.81 11.74 1.64
C PRO A 89 -13.73 12.67 0.87
N ALA A 90 -13.28 13.22 -0.26
CA ALA A 90 -14.09 14.09 -1.12
C ALA A 90 -15.41 13.47 -1.62
N ILE A 91 -15.50 12.14 -1.68
CA ILE A 91 -16.69 11.41 -2.13
C ILE A 91 -17.52 10.93 -0.93
N SER A 92 -16.84 10.37 0.06
CA SER A 92 -17.51 9.73 1.20
C SER A 92 -18.00 10.75 2.23
N GLY A 93 -17.20 11.76 2.55
CA GLY A 93 -17.39 12.73 3.65
C GLY A 93 -17.47 12.11 5.05
N LYS A 94 -17.75 10.81 5.13
CA LYS A 94 -18.00 10.04 6.33
C LYS A 94 -17.50 8.60 6.16
N LEU A 95 -16.72 8.13 7.11
CA LEU A 95 -16.25 6.76 7.24
C LEU A 95 -16.93 6.15 8.48
N THR A 96 -17.71 5.09 8.33
CA THR A 96 -18.26 4.36 9.48
C THR A 96 -17.40 3.12 9.70
N VAL A 97 -16.95 2.92 10.95
CA VAL A 97 -16.07 1.81 11.34
C VAL A 97 -16.83 0.95 12.33
N GLY A 98 -17.29 -0.23 11.89
CA GLY A 98 -17.96 -1.22 12.73
C GLY A 98 -17.19 -2.55 12.80
N PRO A 99 -17.75 -3.59 13.45
CA PRO A 99 -17.17 -4.92 13.51
C PRO A 99 -16.94 -5.56 12.13
N GLU A 100 -17.65 -5.10 11.11
CA GLU A 100 -17.41 -5.47 9.71
C GLU A 100 -16.11 -4.91 9.14
N ASN A 101 -15.64 -3.78 9.70
CA ASN A 101 -14.36 -3.16 9.39
C ASN A 101 -13.28 -3.53 10.39
N GLN A 102 -13.63 -4.32 11.43
CA GLN A 102 -12.64 -5.03 12.20
C GLN A 102 -11.73 -5.62 11.15
N ALA A 103 -10.46 -5.25 11.19
CA ALA A 103 -9.46 -6.02 10.50
C ALA A 103 -9.63 -7.34 11.22
N ARG A 104 -10.40 -8.24 10.60
CA ARG A 104 -10.61 -9.56 11.10
C ARG A 104 -9.20 -10.11 11.13
N LEU A 105 -8.56 -9.99 12.28
CA LEU A 105 -7.61 -10.95 12.79
C LEU A 105 -8.40 -12.23 13.06
N SER A 106 -9.30 -12.65 12.16
CA SER A 106 -10.02 -13.90 12.26
C SER A 106 -9.06 -14.97 11.78
N ALA A 107 -8.03 -15.29 12.55
CA ALA A 107 -7.29 -16.54 12.38
C ALA A 107 -6.71 -16.83 10.96
N TYR A 108 -6.69 -15.84 10.05
CA TYR A 108 -6.31 -15.96 8.63
C TYR A 108 -5.70 -14.69 8.03
N ALA A 109 -5.75 -13.54 8.71
CA ALA A 109 -5.04 -12.32 8.28
C ALA A 109 -3.78 -12.09 9.12
N GLY A 110 -3.11 -13.18 9.50
CA GLY A 110 -1.67 -13.19 9.38
C GLY A 110 -1.40 -13.60 7.94
N ALA A 111 -0.54 -12.86 7.27
CA ALA A 111 0.18 -13.39 6.15
C ALA A 111 -0.49 -13.27 4.75
N GLU A 112 -1.49 -14.07 4.39
CA GLU A 112 -1.85 -14.29 2.97
C GLU A 112 -2.50 -13.09 2.25
N ARG A 113 -2.02 -12.78 1.03
CA ARG A 113 -2.59 -11.80 0.09
C ARG A 113 -2.49 -12.35 -1.32
N ASN A 114 -3.56 -12.21 -2.10
CA ASN A 114 -3.54 -12.57 -3.50
C ASN A 114 -3.12 -11.36 -4.31
N ILE A 115 -2.01 -11.46 -5.04
CA ILE A 115 -1.57 -10.43 -5.99
C ILE A 115 -1.38 -11.04 -7.37
N SER A 116 -1.64 -10.25 -8.41
CA SER A 116 -1.43 -10.65 -9.80
C SER A 116 -0.15 -10.02 -10.34
N ILE A 117 0.77 -10.83 -10.85
CA ILE A 117 1.99 -10.37 -11.51
C ILE A 117 1.85 -10.59 -13.01
N THR A 118 1.92 -9.52 -13.79
CA THR A 118 1.98 -9.59 -15.26
C THR A 118 3.40 -9.33 -15.73
N ASN A 119 3.98 -10.30 -16.42
CA ASN A 119 5.31 -10.16 -16.99
C ASN A 119 5.25 -9.52 -18.39
N ARG A 120 5.83 -8.33 -18.55
CA ARG A 120 5.99 -7.63 -19.83
C ARG A 120 7.46 -7.31 -20.14
N THR A 121 8.39 -8.06 -19.57
CA THR A 121 9.83 -7.83 -19.70
C THR A 121 10.42 -8.33 -21.03
N GLY A 122 9.68 -9.12 -21.81
CA GLY A 122 10.21 -9.77 -23.01
C GLY A 122 11.00 -11.06 -22.73
N SER A 123 11.28 -11.38 -21.47
CA SER A 123 11.97 -12.60 -21.03
C SER A 123 11.13 -13.38 -20.02
N ALA A 124 11.46 -14.64 -19.74
CA ALA A 124 10.75 -15.41 -18.71
C ALA A 124 11.24 -15.00 -17.30
N VAL A 125 10.32 -14.79 -16.37
CA VAL A 125 10.64 -14.65 -14.94
C VAL A 125 10.75 -16.05 -14.35
N SER A 126 11.84 -16.31 -13.66
CA SER A 126 12.23 -17.63 -13.11
C SER A 126 12.20 -17.72 -11.61
N SER A 127 12.25 -16.58 -10.92
CA SER A 127 12.03 -16.47 -9.49
C SER A 127 11.41 -15.11 -9.17
N PHE A 128 10.61 -15.09 -8.11
CA PHE A 128 10.03 -13.88 -7.55
C PHE A 128 10.10 -13.98 -6.03
N ARG A 129 10.75 -13.02 -5.38
CA ARG A 129 10.93 -12.97 -3.94
C ARG A 129 10.42 -11.64 -3.42
N ILE A 130 9.93 -11.67 -2.20
CA ILE A 130 9.33 -10.53 -1.54
C ILE A 130 9.90 -10.47 -0.13
N SER A 131 10.17 -9.27 0.35
CA SER A 131 10.57 -8.99 1.73
C SER A 131 9.75 -7.81 2.23
N ALA A 132 9.28 -7.81 3.47
CA ALA A 132 8.79 -6.55 4.04
C ALA A 132 9.96 -5.56 4.08
N VAL A 133 9.71 -4.26 3.88
CA VAL A 133 10.78 -3.24 3.94
C VAL A 133 11.46 -3.18 5.32
N SER A 134 10.78 -3.63 6.38
CA SER A 134 11.35 -3.77 7.73
C SER A 134 12.29 -4.96 7.91
N ASP A 135 12.26 -5.92 6.99
CA ASP A 135 12.99 -7.18 7.09
C ASP A 135 14.33 -7.06 6.36
N ASN A 136 15.39 -7.60 6.97
CA ASN A 136 16.73 -7.58 6.40
C ASN A 136 17.08 -8.86 5.62
N SER A 137 16.08 -9.68 5.31
CA SER A 137 16.25 -10.97 4.65
C SER A 137 15.13 -11.24 3.66
N TRP A 138 15.51 -11.63 2.44
CA TRP A 138 14.55 -12.05 1.42
C TRP A 138 13.74 -13.27 1.84
N GLY A 139 12.43 -13.22 1.57
CA GLY A 139 11.57 -14.39 1.65
C GLY A 139 11.90 -15.47 0.60
N PRO A 140 11.22 -16.63 0.68
CA PRO A 140 11.36 -17.69 -0.31
C PRO A 140 10.90 -17.23 -1.70
N ASP A 141 11.28 -18.00 -2.73
CA ASP A 141 10.74 -17.82 -4.07
C ASP A 141 9.27 -18.25 -4.10
N VAL A 142 8.37 -17.31 -4.40
CA VAL A 142 6.92 -17.52 -4.40
C VAL A 142 6.42 -18.18 -5.69
N LEU A 143 7.29 -18.34 -6.70
CA LEU A 143 6.94 -19.07 -7.91
C LEU A 143 7.10 -20.58 -7.78
N ASP A 144 7.81 -21.07 -6.75
CA ASP A 144 8.02 -22.50 -6.48
C ASP A 144 8.48 -23.29 -7.74
N GLY A 145 9.44 -22.73 -8.48
CA GLY A 145 9.98 -23.32 -9.70
C GLY A 145 9.13 -23.13 -10.96
N ARG A 146 7.99 -22.45 -10.88
CA ARG A 146 7.21 -22.00 -12.05
C ARG A 146 7.92 -20.83 -12.74
N TYR A 147 7.78 -20.78 -14.07
CA TYR A 147 8.12 -19.61 -14.87
C TYR A 147 6.89 -18.79 -15.20
N ILE A 148 7.02 -17.46 -15.20
CA ILE A 148 6.04 -16.54 -15.80
C ILE A 148 6.60 -16.11 -17.16
N ARG A 149 6.01 -16.56 -18.26
CA ARG A 149 6.45 -16.18 -19.60
C ARG A 149 6.15 -14.71 -19.89
N SER A 150 6.84 -14.13 -20.87
CA SER A 150 6.48 -12.79 -21.35
C SER A 150 5.04 -12.78 -21.87
N GLY A 151 4.25 -11.79 -21.43
CA GLY A 151 2.82 -11.66 -21.68
C GLY A 151 1.92 -12.45 -20.72
N GLU A 152 2.47 -13.28 -19.84
CA GLU A 152 1.71 -14.10 -18.90
C GLU A 152 1.43 -13.33 -17.59
N THR A 153 0.26 -13.61 -17.00
CA THR A 153 -0.10 -13.19 -15.65
C THR A 153 -0.11 -14.41 -14.72
N ALA A 154 0.44 -14.25 -13.52
CA ALA A 154 0.37 -15.24 -12.46
C ALA A 154 -0.21 -14.62 -11.20
N ASP A 155 -1.22 -15.28 -10.64
CA ASP A 155 -1.71 -14.96 -9.31
C ASP A 155 -0.85 -15.70 -8.28
N ILE A 156 -0.38 -14.97 -7.29
CA ILE A 156 0.45 -15.50 -6.21
C ILE A 156 -0.17 -15.12 -4.87
N ASN A 157 -0.03 -16.03 -3.92
CA ASN A 157 -0.39 -15.76 -2.54
C ASN A 157 0.88 -15.44 -1.75
N ILE A 158 0.90 -14.28 -1.08
CA ILE A 158 2.07 -13.79 -0.35
C ILE A 158 1.75 -13.70 1.13
N ASN A 159 2.71 -14.10 1.95
CA ASN A 159 2.56 -14.20 3.39
C ASN A 159 3.33 -13.08 4.12
N ALA A 160 2.65 -12.03 4.61
CA ALA A 160 3.19 -10.91 5.37
C ALA A 160 2.55 -10.65 6.75
N ALA A 161 3.35 -10.17 7.72
CA ALA A 161 2.82 -9.81 9.04
C ALA A 161 1.60 -8.85 8.94
N PRO A 162 0.62 -8.96 9.87
CA PRO A 162 -0.52 -8.05 9.88
C PRO A 162 -0.07 -6.58 9.87
N GLY A 163 -0.63 -5.79 8.96
CA GLY A 163 -0.32 -4.36 8.84
C GLY A 163 0.93 -4.00 8.04
N THR A 164 1.72 -4.96 7.56
CA THR A 164 2.78 -4.69 6.56
C THR A 164 2.10 -4.19 5.28
N LEU A 165 2.57 -3.12 4.65
CA LEU A 165 2.01 -2.67 3.36
C LEU A 165 3.07 -2.58 2.27
N SER A 166 4.29 -2.27 2.67
CA SER A 166 5.40 -2.10 1.75
C SER A 166 6.38 -3.25 1.78
N PHE A 167 6.84 -3.57 0.58
CA PHE A 167 7.71 -4.69 0.30
C PHE A 167 8.83 -4.30 -0.66
N ASP A 168 10.00 -4.85 -0.41
CA ASP A 168 11.01 -4.99 -1.46
C ASP A 168 10.65 -6.22 -2.30
N ILE A 169 10.80 -6.11 -3.62
CA ILE A 169 10.64 -7.22 -4.55
C ILE A 169 11.96 -7.49 -5.28
N GLN A 170 12.27 -8.77 -5.46
CA GLN A 170 13.36 -9.24 -6.29
C GLN A 170 12.81 -10.24 -7.30
N PHE A 171 13.18 -10.12 -8.57
CA PHE A 171 12.81 -11.12 -9.57
C PHE A 171 13.97 -11.39 -10.51
N THR A 172 14.01 -12.61 -11.04
CA THR A 172 15.11 -13.03 -11.92
C THR A 172 14.59 -13.37 -13.31
N LEU A 173 15.16 -12.73 -14.33
CA LEU A 173 14.88 -13.02 -15.73
C LEU A 173 15.84 -14.08 -16.28
N ILE A 174 15.32 -14.96 -17.13
CA ILE A 174 16.13 -15.83 -17.99
C ILE A 174 16.07 -15.30 -19.42
N SER A 175 17.24 -14.93 -19.93
CA SER A 175 17.42 -14.49 -21.32
C SER A 175 18.56 -15.27 -21.95
N GLY A 176 18.22 -16.24 -22.81
CA GLY A 176 19.19 -17.19 -23.35
C GLY A 176 19.86 -18.01 -22.24
N ASN A 177 21.19 -17.92 -22.15
CA ASN A 177 21.99 -18.58 -21.10
C ASN A 177 22.28 -17.67 -19.89
N GLN A 178 21.69 -16.48 -19.84
CA GLN A 178 21.91 -15.52 -18.76
C GLN A 178 20.76 -15.54 -17.75
N VAL A 179 21.13 -15.34 -16.49
CA VAL A 179 20.24 -15.21 -15.33
C VAL A 179 20.49 -13.82 -14.76
N ILE A 180 19.49 -12.94 -14.85
CA ILE A 180 19.64 -11.51 -14.56
C ILE A 180 18.67 -11.13 -13.42
N PRO A 181 19.16 -10.81 -12.21
CA PRO A 181 18.33 -10.36 -11.10
C PRO A 181 17.97 -8.88 -11.24
N TYR A 182 16.76 -8.53 -10.80
CA TYR A 182 16.26 -7.18 -10.67
C TYR A 182 15.66 -7.01 -9.29
N GLU A 183 15.78 -5.80 -8.74
CA GLU A 183 15.21 -5.43 -7.45
C GLU A 183 14.44 -4.13 -7.59
N LYS A 184 13.33 -4.05 -6.87
CA LYS A 184 12.56 -2.83 -6.73
C LYS A 184 12.13 -2.71 -5.27
N SER A 185 12.54 -1.63 -4.65
CA SER A 185 12.18 -1.34 -3.27
C SER A 185 10.86 -0.60 -3.15
N ASP A 186 10.30 -0.71 -1.96
CA ASP A 186 9.18 0.10 -1.47
C ASP A 186 7.90 -0.01 -2.32
N VAL A 187 7.53 -1.25 -2.67
CA VAL A 187 6.34 -1.58 -3.43
C VAL A 187 5.19 -1.86 -2.48
N ILE A 188 4.09 -1.13 -2.62
CA ILE A 188 2.86 -1.38 -1.86
C ILE A 188 2.14 -2.59 -2.47
N LEU A 189 1.93 -3.64 -1.67
CA LEU A 189 1.21 -4.86 -2.08
C LEU A 189 0.04 -5.12 -1.14
N THR A 190 -1.16 -4.70 -1.54
CA THR A 190 -2.42 -5.04 -0.86
C THR A 190 -3.03 -6.32 -1.43
N ASP A 191 -4.03 -6.89 -0.75
CA ASP A 191 -4.82 -7.95 -1.35
C ASP A 191 -5.52 -7.43 -2.63
N GLY A 192 -5.45 -8.21 -3.71
CA GLY A 192 -5.90 -7.83 -5.05
C GLY A 192 -4.93 -6.93 -5.84
N ALA A 193 -3.75 -6.62 -5.33
CA ALA A 193 -2.80 -5.75 -6.05
C ALA A 193 -2.34 -6.38 -7.38
N SER A 194 -2.19 -5.54 -8.41
CA SER A 194 -1.72 -5.94 -9.74
C SER A 194 -0.38 -5.30 -10.07
N LEU A 195 0.69 -6.11 -10.11
CA LEU A 195 2.03 -5.69 -10.46
C LEU A 195 2.32 -5.96 -11.95
N VAL A 196 2.89 -5.00 -12.65
CA VAL A 196 3.34 -5.18 -14.05
C VAL A 196 4.85 -5.01 -14.13
N LEU A 197 5.56 -6.09 -14.48
CA LEU A 197 7.00 -6.08 -14.65
C LEU A 197 7.35 -5.63 -16.08
N ASN A 198 8.01 -4.48 -16.21
CA ASN A 198 8.50 -3.98 -17.50
C ASN A 198 10.00 -3.72 -17.39
N LEU A 199 10.75 -3.96 -18.47
CA LEU A 199 12.09 -3.37 -18.60
C LEU A 199 11.89 -1.99 -19.24
N HIS A 200 12.14 -0.93 -18.50
CA HIS A 200 12.44 0.35 -19.15
C HIS A 200 13.84 0.22 -19.74
N SER A 201 13.98 0.51 -21.03
CA SER A 201 15.28 0.98 -21.50
C SER A 201 15.50 2.33 -20.82
N GLU A 202 16.57 2.44 -20.04
CA GLU A 202 17.18 3.75 -19.90
C GLU A 202 17.76 4.06 -21.29
N ASP A 203 17.08 4.94 -22.02
CA ASP A 203 17.65 5.61 -23.20
C ASP A 203 18.59 6.73 -22.73
#